data_AF-A0A151FAJ4-F1
#
_entry.id   AF-A0A151FAJ4-F1
#
_cell.length_a   1.000
_cell.length_b   1.000
_cell.length_c   1.000
_cell.angle_alpha   90.00
_cell.angle_beta   90.00
_cell.angle_gamma   90.00
#
_symmetry.space_group_name_H-M   'P 1'
#
loop_
_entity.id
_entity.type
_entity.pdbx_description
1 polymer ?
#
loop_
_entity_poly.entity_id
_entity_poly.type
_entity_poly.pdbx_seq_one_letter_code
_entity_poly.pdbx_strand_id
1 'polypeptide(L)'
;MIPEFIEEYFVDPIKYGEGYNWVNTLTYGVILIVAAYVVYQYLKTRVTLDEKFYYSVSTFILVGASARVIKDMHVSESYILVTPLIFFAIFGITFTALIVTVHIWEENYYKYLAAVGIILFLVILGILAMNAAVFNSKGFIYIVVTTVAVAVIVYYVSRWFNLGFITSNIEIMGAHILDASATSFGLAMFGYFEQHMVPGLFIQFFGTPFVMFPLKIAVVAVVLSAVEDVKEEGYKNFIKLVILILGAAPGMRDLLRIFFMT
;
A
#
# COMPACT_ATOMS: atom_id res chain seq x y z
N MET A 1 -29.92 -3.10 15.01
CA MET A 1 -29.79 -4.15 13.97
C MET A 1 -29.03 -3.53 12.83
N ILE A 2 -27.91 -4.16 12.43
CA ILE A 2 -27.24 -3.81 11.19
C ILE A 2 -28.16 -4.32 10.05
N PRO A 3 -28.45 -3.53 9.01
CA PRO A 3 -29.23 -4.01 7.88
C PRO A 3 -28.59 -5.24 7.23
N GLU A 4 -29.38 -6.22 6.81
CA GLU A 4 -28.90 -7.47 6.18
C GLU A 4 -27.92 -7.20 5.02
N PHE A 5 -28.18 -6.16 4.22
CA PHE A 5 -27.28 -5.70 3.17
C PHE A 5 -25.88 -5.31 3.68
N ILE A 6 -25.80 -4.63 4.83
CA ILE A 6 -24.50 -4.27 5.41
C ILE A 6 -23.81 -5.51 5.96
N GLU A 7 -24.57 -6.43 6.54
CA GLU A 7 -24.05 -7.69 7.05
C GLU A 7 -23.43 -8.53 5.92
N GLU A 8 -24.19 -8.78 4.86
CA GLU A 8 -23.78 -9.59 3.69
C GLU A 8 -22.61 -8.97 2.91
N TYR A 9 -22.64 -7.67 2.60
CA TYR A 9 -21.64 -7.09 1.69
C TYR A 9 -20.40 -6.53 2.38
N PHE A 10 -20.47 -6.21 3.68
CA PHE A 10 -19.40 -5.52 4.40
C PHE A 10 -18.92 -6.25 5.66
N VAL A 11 -19.82 -6.84 6.47
CA VAL A 11 -19.43 -7.47 7.74
C VAL A 11 -18.94 -8.90 7.51
N ASP A 12 -19.70 -9.71 6.79
CA ASP A 12 -19.42 -11.12 6.55
C ASP A 12 -18.10 -11.34 5.80
N PRO A 13 -17.76 -10.57 4.74
CA PRO A 13 -16.48 -10.74 4.07
C PRO A 13 -15.27 -10.46 4.98
N ILE A 14 -15.42 -9.54 5.94
CA ILE A 14 -14.38 -9.23 6.94
C ILE A 14 -14.32 -10.33 8.00
N LYS A 15 -15.48 -10.81 8.46
CA LYS A 15 -15.60 -11.79 9.55
C LYS A 15 -15.17 -13.18 9.13
N TYR A 16 -15.49 -13.59 7.91
CA TYR A 16 -15.21 -14.91 7.37
C TYR A 16 -13.99 -14.95 6.43
N GLY A 17 -13.44 -13.79 6.06
CA GLY A 17 -12.22 -13.70 5.25
C GLY A 17 -12.41 -14.08 3.78
N GLU A 18 -13.61 -13.88 3.24
CA GLU A 18 -14.02 -14.32 1.89
C GLU A 18 -13.46 -13.45 0.74
N GLY A 19 -12.76 -12.36 1.07
CA GLY A 19 -12.26 -11.39 0.10
C GLY A 19 -13.26 -10.27 -0.21
N TYR A 20 -13.02 -9.52 -1.28
CA TYR A 20 -13.83 -8.40 -1.71
C TYR A 20 -14.84 -8.82 -2.80
N ASN A 21 -16.03 -8.21 -2.76
CA ASN A 21 -17.07 -8.33 -3.78
C ASN A 21 -17.19 -6.99 -4.55
N TRP A 22 -18.04 -6.94 -5.59
CA TRP A 22 -18.11 -5.76 -6.46
C TRP A 22 -18.64 -4.54 -5.69
N VAL A 23 -19.60 -4.77 -4.80
CA VAL A 23 -20.24 -3.74 -4.00
C VAL A 23 -19.22 -3.10 -3.06
N ASN A 24 -18.51 -3.89 -2.26
CA ASN A 24 -17.55 -3.35 -1.32
C ASN A 24 -16.30 -2.79 -2.02
N THR A 25 -15.84 -3.38 -3.13
CA THR A 25 -14.72 -2.85 -3.93
C THR A 25 -15.03 -1.45 -4.45
N LEU A 26 -16.19 -1.27 -5.08
CA LEU A 26 -16.61 0.03 -5.60
C LEU A 26 -16.88 1.02 -4.47
N THR A 27 -17.53 0.58 -3.38
CA THR A 27 -17.83 1.44 -2.23
C THR A 27 -16.54 1.96 -1.58
N TYR A 28 -15.57 1.08 -1.30
CA TYR A 28 -14.29 1.47 -0.72
C TYR A 28 -13.48 2.35 -1.68
N GLY A 29 -13.55 2.11 -3.00
CA GLY A 29 -12.96 2.97 -4.01
C GLY A 29 -13.52 4.40 -3.98
N VAL A 30 -14.85 4.55 -3.91
CA VAL A 30 -15.51 5.86 -3.81
C VAL A 30 -15.15 6.55 -2.49
N ILE A 31 -15.18 5.81 -1.36
CA ILE A 31 -14.79 6.35 -0.05
C ILE A 31 -13.35 6.86 -0.10
N LEU A 32 -12.43 6.10 -0.70
CA LEU A 32 -11.04 6.51 -0.83
C LEU A 32 -10.90 7.81 -1.63
N ILE A 33 -11.57 7.93 -2.78
CA ILE A 33 -11.52 9.14 -3.62
C ILE A 33 -12.05 10.36 -2.85
N VAL A 34 -13.20 10.23 -2.20
CA VAL A 34 -13.81 11.31 -1.42
C VAL A 34 -12.92 11.69 -0.24
N ALA A 35 -12.42 10.70 0.52
CA ALA A 35 -11.56 10.92 1.66
C ALA A 35 -10.24 11.59 1.23
N ALA A 36 -9.60 11.11 0.17
CA ALA A 36 -8.38 11.70 -0.39
C ALA A 36 -8.61 13.17 -0.79
N TYR A 37 -9.72 13.47 -1.46
CA TYR A 37 -10.07 14.85 -1.81
C TYR A 37 -10.26 15.74 -0.57
N VAL A 38 -11.02 15.28 0.43
CA VAL A 38 -11.25 16.04 1.67
C VAL A 38 -9.93 16.29 2.41
N VAL A 39 -9.08 15.28 2.53
CA VAL A 39 -7.75 15.39 3.16
C VAL A 39 -6.89 16.39 2.40
N TYR A 40 -6.86 16.33 1.08
CA TYR A 40 -6.12 17.28 0.27
C TYR A 40 -6.64 18.72 0.45
N GLN A 41 -7.95 18.96 0.41
CA GLN A 41 -8.54 20.28 0.65
C GLN A 41 -8.18 20.84 2.03
N TYR A 42 -8.11 19.97 3.03
CA TYR A 42 -7.67 20.35 4.37
C TYR A 42 -6.17 20.65 4.43
N LEU A 43 -5.33 19.82 3.81
CA LEU A 43 -3.87 19.95 3.93
C LEU A 43 -3.30 21.06 3.04
N LYS A 44 -3.87 21.33 1.85
CA LYS A 44 -3.32 22.29 0.89
C LYS A 44 -3.18 23.71 1.43
N THR A 45 -3.96 24.08 2.45
CA THR A 45 -3.90 25.41 3.09
C THR A 45 -3.06 25.43 4.37
N ARG A 46 -2.49 24.28 4.78
CA ARG A 46 -1.81 24.10 6.07
C ARG A 46 -0.36 23.65 5.92
N VAL A 47 -0.06 22.88 4.88
CA VAL A 47 1.28 22.36 4.59
C VAL A 47 1.53 22.37 3.09
N THR A 48 2.79 22.60 2.72
CA THR A 48 3.25 22.49 1.34
C THR A 48 3.37 21.02 0.96
N LEU A 49 2.58 20.59 -0.03
CA LEU A 49 2.55 19.21 -0.52
C LEU A 49 3.66 18.96 -1.55
N ASP A 50 4.90 19.17 -1.12
CA ASP A 50 6.11 18.99 -1.92
C ASP A 50 6.69 17.57 -1.77
N GLU A 51 7.88 17.34 -2.37
CA GLU A 51 8.58 16.06 -2.24
C GLU A 51 8.94 15.72 -0.79
N LYS A 52 9.23 16.72 0.06
CA LYS A 52 9.56 16.50 1.47
C LYS A 52 8.33 15.96 2.23
N PHE A 53 7.17 16.54 1.97
CA PHE A 53 5.90 16.00 2.49
C PHE A 53 5.67 14.57 1.99
N TYR A 54 5.82 14.34 0.68
CA TYR A 54 5.64 13.02 0.06
C TYR A 54 6.49 11.93 0.74
N TYR A 55 7.81 12.14 0.85
CA TYR A 55 8.72 11.16 1.43
C TYR A 55 8.58 11.01 2.95
N SER A 56 8.19 12.08 3.66
CA SER A 56 7.99 11.98 5.10
C SER A 56 6.73 11.18 5.45
N VAL A 57 5.63 11.42 4.74
CA VAL A 57 4.38 10.65 4.94
C VAL A 57 4.51 9.21 4.45
N SER A 58 5.26 8.95 3.38
CA SER A 58 5.43 7.58 2.86
C SER A 58 6.07 6.62 3.87
N THR A 59 6.84 7.11 4.85
CA THR A 59 7.38 6.27 5.94
C THR A 59 6.28 5.58 6.76
N PHE A 60 5.09 6.16 6.87
CA PHE A 60 3.96 5.57 7.58
C PHE A 60 3.29 4.42 6.82
N ILE A 61 3.58 4.27 5.52
CA ILE A 61 3.18 3.07 4.77
C ILE A 61 3.82 1.83 5.39
N LEU A 62 5.10 1.93 5.77
CA LEU A 62 5.83 0.85 6.44
C LEU A 62 5.19 0.49 7.78
N VAL A 63 4.76 1.51 8.55
CA VAL A 63 4.06 1.34 9.83
C VAL A 63 2.73 0.60 9.63
N GLY A 64 1.91 1.02 8.67
CA GLY A 64 0.62 0.37 8.40
C GLY A 64 0.78 -1.06 7.88
N ALA A 65 1.69 -1.25 6.94
CA ALA A 65 1.99 -2.56 6.37
C ALA A 65 2.48 -3.55 7.44
N SER A 66 3.45 -3.15 8.29
CA SER A 66 3.99 -4.01 9.34
C SER A 66 3.01 -4.22 10.50
N ALA A 67 2.24 -3.19 10.88
CA ALA A 67 1.21 -3.32 11.92
C ALA A 67 0.14 -4.34 11.52
N ARG A 68 -0.20 -4.43 10.22
CA ARG A 68 -1.15 -5.42 9.73
C ARG A 68 -0.66 -6.86 9.96
N VAL A 69 0.65 -7.09 9.88
CA VAL A 69 1.28 -8.41 10.09
C VAL A 69 1.19 -8.85 11.55
N ILE A 70 1.12 -7.92 12.51
CA ILE A 70 0.88 -8.26 13.93
C ILE A 70 -0.41 -9.08 14.09
N LYS A 71 -1.46 -8.70 13.36
CA LYS A 71 -2.72 -9.46 13.34
C LYS A 71 -2.60 -10.75 12.53
N ASP A 72 -1.89 -10.74 11.41
CA ASP A 72 -1.68 -11.96 10.62
C ASP A 72 -0.92 -13.03 11.41
N MET A 73 0.02 -12.63 12.28
CA MET A 73 0.79 -13.51 13.16
C MET A 73 0.07 -13.91 14.47
N HIS A 74 -1.18 -13.48 14.69
CA HIS A 74 -1.90 -13.70 15.95
C HIS A 74 -1.19 -13.13 17.21
N VAL A 75 -0.30 -12.15 17.04
CA VAL A 75 0.33 -11.42 18.16
C VAL A 75 -0.69 -10.52 18.86
N SER A 76 -1.66 -9.99 18.09
CA SER A 76 -2.80 -9.26 18.61
C SER A 76 -4.06 -9.62 17.83
N GLU A 77 -5.15 -9.91 18.55
CA GLU A 77 -6.44 -10.22 17.94
C GLU A 77 -7.30 -8.99 17.61
N SER A 78 -6.79 -7.78 17.86
CA SER A 78 -7.52 -6.52 17.69
C SER A 78 -8.07 -6.34 16.27
N TYR A 79 -9.38 -6.09 16.17
CA TYR A 79 -10.06 -5.78 14.90
C TYR A 79 -9.60 -4.46 14.27
N ILE A 80 -9.00 -3.54 15.04
CA ILE A 80 -8.45 -2.28 14.52
C ILE A 80 -7.35 -2.54 13.48
N LEU A 81 -6.62 -3.65 13.62
CA LEU A 81 -5.57 -4.04 12.68
C LEU A 81 -6.12 -4.65 11.38
N VAL A 82 -7.43 -4.84 11.24
CA VAL A 82 -8.04 -5.41 10.04
C VAL A 82 -8.56 -4.29 9.13
N THR A 83 -8.52 -4.50 7.81
CA THR A 83 -9.10 -3.57 6.84
C THR A 83 -10.63 -3.54 6.94
N PRO A 84 -11.28 -2.37 6.79
CA PRO A 84 -10.71 -1.07 6.50
C PRO A 84 -10.20 -0.29 7.73
N LEU A 85 -10.47 -0.76 8.96
CA LEU A 85 -10.19 -0.03 10.21
C LEU A 85 -8.72 0.38 10.36
N ILE A 86 -7.78 -0.46 9.93
CA ILE A 86 -6.36 -0.15 10.00
C ILE A 86 -5.98 1.11 9.21
N PHE A 87 -6.64 1.38 8.09
CA PHE A 87 -6.38 2.61 7.32
C PHE A 87 -6.76 3.85 8.13
N PHE A 88 -7.87 3.83 8.86
CA PHE A 88 -8.26 4.92 9.75
C PHE A 88 -7.30 5.06 10.94
N ALA A 89 -6.84 3.96 11.51
CA ALA A 89 -5.87 3.97 12.60
C ALA A 89 -4.54 4.59 12.16
N ILE A 90 -3.98 4.13 11.04
CA ILE A 90 -2.72 4.65 10.51
C ILE A 90 -2.88 6.09 10.05
N PHE A 91 -3.99 6.45 9.39
CA PHE A 91 -4.30 7.83 9.07
C PHE A 91 -4.33 8.72 10.32
N GLY A 92 -5.01 8.28 11.39
CA GLY A 92 -5.06 9.02 12.66
C GLY A 92 -3.67 9.21 13.26
N ILE A 93 -2.85 8.16 13.30
CA ILE A 93 -1.46 8.21 13.79
C ILE A 93 -0.62 9.19 12.95
N THR A 94 -0.65 9.06 11.62
CA THR A 94 0.10 9.92 10.69
C THR A 94 -0.37 11.38 10.80
N PHE A 95 -1.67 11.61 10.88
CA PHE A 95 -2.24 12.96 10.94
C PHE A 95 -1.94 13.65 12.28
N THR A 96 -2.03 12.93 13.40
CA THR A 96 -1.60 13.45 14.70
C THR A 96 -0.10 13.72 14.70
N ALA A 97 0.73 12.81 14.18
CA ALA A 97 2.16 13.03 14.06
C ALA A 97 2.48 14.26 13.19
N LEU A 98 1.76 14.45 12.08
CA LEU A 98 1.89 15.62 11.22
C LEU A 98 1.57 16.91 11.98
N ILE A 99 0.43 16.98 12.67
CA ILE A 99 0.04 18.17 13.45
C ILE A 99 1.09 18.50 14.52
N VAL A 100 1.50 17.49 15.29
CA VAL A 100 2.50 17.67 16.37
C VAL A 100 3.82 18.14 15.78
N THR A 101 4.27 17.53 14.69
CA THR A 101 5.57 17.87 14.09
C THR A 101 5.59 19.25 13.45
N VAL A 102 4.50 19.64 12.78
CA VAL A 102 4.32 20.99 12.24
C VAL A 102 4.28 22.02 13.37
N HIS A 103 3.61 21.73 14.48
CA HIS A 103 3.50 22.66 15.60
C HIS A 103 4.82 22.86 16.36
N ILE A 104 5.65 21.82 16.48
CA ILE A 104 6.89 21.87 17.28
C ILE A 104 8.11 22.28 16.43
N TRP A 105 8.22 21.80 15.19
CA TRP A 105 9.42 21.97 14.37
C TRP A 105 9.21 22.78 13.09
N GLU A 106 7.99 23.31 12.87
CA GLU A 106 7.65 24.25 11.79
C GLU A 106 8.23 23.82 10.44
N GLU A 107 9.22 24.54 9.90
CA GLU A 107 9.82 24.26 8.58
C GLU A 107 10.55 22.91 8.49
N ASN A 108 11.03 22.37 9.61
CA ASN A 108 11.75 21.10 9.66
C ASN A 108 10.86 19.89 9.97
N TYR A 109 9.53 20.07 10.04
CA TYR A 109 8.56 19.04 10.43
C TYR A 109 8.76 17.71 9.68
N TYR A 110 9.05 17.76 8.38
CA TYR A 110 9.19 16.58 7.51
C TYR A 110 10.28 15.61 7.98
N LYS A 111 11.39 16.12 8.54
CA LYS A 111 12.48 15.28 9.07
C LYS A 111 11.99 14.48 10.28
N TYR A 112 11.31 15.17 11.19
CA TYR A 112 10.80 14.57 12.42
C TYR A 112 9.60 13.67 12.16
N LEU A 113 8.74 14.01 11.19
CA LEU A 113 7.64 13.17 10.74
C LEU A 113 8.16 11.85 10.17
N ALA A 114 9.16 11.91 9.28
CA ALA A 114 9.82 10.72 8.75
C ALA A 114 10.48 9.89 9.87
N ALA A 115 11.15 10.56 10.82
CA ALA A 115 11.78 9.88 11.96
C ALA A 115 10.74 9.15 12.84
N VAL A 116 9.58 9.76 13.11
CA VAL A 116 8.48 9.12 13.84
C VAL A 116 8.00 7.87 13.10
N GLY A 117 7.75 7.97 11.79
CA GLY A 117 7.35 6.81 10.98
C GLY A 117 8.37 5.67 11.00
N ILE A 118 9.67 6.00 10.84
CA ILE A 118 10.75 5.01 10.88
C ILE A 118 10.88 4.38 12.28
N ILE A 119 10.85 5.17 13.35
CA ILE A 119 10.94 4.66 14.72
C ILE A 119 9.78 3.71 15.01
N LEU A 120 8.54 4.09 14.68
CA LEU A 120 7.37 3.24 14.86
C LEU A 120 7.50 1.94 14.05
N PHE A 121 7.96 2.05 12.81
CA PHE A 121 8.19 0.88 11.95
C PHE A 121 9.22 -0.07 12.56
N LEU A 122 10.36 0.44 13.05
CA LEU A 122 11.40 -0.37 13.68
C LEU A 122 10.91 -1.03 14.98
N VAL A 123 10.10 -0.34 15.78
CA VAL A 123 9.46 -0.92 16.98
C VAL A 123 8.55 -2.08 16.58
N ILE A 124 7.71 -1.90 15.55
CA ILE A 124 6.85 -2.98 15.06
C ILE A 124 7.67 -4.14 14.51
N LEU A 125 8.72 -3.89 13.73
CA LEU A 125 9.62 -4.95 13.26
C LEU A 125 10.26 -5.72 14.41
N GLY A 126 10.64 -5.05 15.50
CA GLY A 126 11.11 -5.69 16.72
C GLY A 126 10.07 -6.64 17.32
N ILE A 127 8.81 -6.20 17.40
CA ILE A 127 7.69 -7.04 17.85
C ILE A 127 7.51 -8.25 16.94
N LEU A 128 7.50 -8.05 15.61
CA LEU A 128 7.36 -9.16 14.65
C LEU A 128 8.52 -10.16 14.80
N ALA A 129 9.77 -9.69 14.87
CA ALA A 129 10.94 -10.55 15.02
C ALA A 129 10.94 -11.35 16.33
N MET A 130 10.47 -10.76 17.43
CA MET A 130 10.37 -11.44 18.73
C MET A 130 9.28 -12.52 18.76
N ASN A 131 8.27 -12.43 17.88
CA ASN A 131 7.16 -13.37 17.81
C ASN A 131 7.23 -14.29 16.59
N ALA A 132 8.26 -14.16 15.75
CA ALA A 132 8.44 -14.98 14.56
C ALA A 132 8.88 -16.39 14.95
N ALA A 133 8.10 -17.39 14.57
CA ALA A 133 8.47 -18.78 14.77
C ALA A 133 9.54 -19.24 13.76
N VAL A 134 9.48 -18.72 12.53
CA VAL A 134 10.36 -19.05 11.41
C VAL A 134 10.62 -17.78 10.58
N PHE A 135 11.77 -17.75 9.90
CA PHE A 135 12.10 -16.72 8.93
C PHE A 135 12.23 -17.32 7.53
N ASN A 136 11.32 -16.96 6.62
CA ASN A 136 11.38 -17.43 5.23
C ASN A 136 12.16 -16.48 4.35
N SER A 137 13.48 -16.55 4.51
CA SER A 137 14.43 -15.83 3.69
C SER A 137 14.32 -16.17 2.19
N LYS A 138 13.88 -17.39 1.84
CA LYS A 138 13.73 -17.80 0.43
C LYS A 138 12.60 -17.03 -0.26
N GLY A 139 11.42 -17.00 0.36
CA GLY A 139 10.27 -16.23 -0.13
C GLY A 139 10.59 -14.74 -0.21
N PHE A 140 11.22 -14.19 0.82
CA PHE A 140 11.71 -12.81 0.82
C PHE A 140 12.65 -12.53 -0.37
N ILE A 141 13.64 -13.39 -0.61
CA ILE A 141 14.58 -13.26 -1.73
C ILE A 141 13.85 -13.34 -3.07
N TYR A 142 12.94 -14.30 -3.27
CA TYR A 142 12.18 -14.41 -4.52
C TYR A 142 11.40 -13.14 -4.81
N ILE A 143 10.67 -12.63 -3.81
CA ILE A 143 9.84 -11.44 -3.98
C ILE A 143 10.70 -10.22 -4.29
N VAL A 144 11.76 -9.98 -3.51
CA VAL A 144 12.62 -8.79 -3.64
C VAL A 144 13.43 -8.84 -4.94
N VAL A 145 14.06 -9.97 -5.27
CA VAL A 145 14.86 -10.11 -6.50
C VAL A 145 13.98 -9.94 -7.72
N THR A 146 12.80 -10.57 -7.77
CA THR A 146 11.88 -10.40 -8.89
C THR A 146 11.35 -8.98 -8.97
N THR A 147 11.05 -8.33 -7.84
CA THR A 147 10.63 -6.92 -7.81
C THR A 147 11.69 -6.02 -8.42
N VAL A 148 12.94 -6.14 -7.97
CA VAL A 148 14.06 -5.33 -8.48
C VAL A 148 14.31 -5.63 -9.95
N ALA A 149 14.36 -6.90 -10.35
CA ALA A 149 14.60 -7.29 -11.74
C ALA A 149 13.52 -6.73 -12.68
N VAL A 150 12.24 -6.89 -12.33
CA VAL A 150 11.14 -6.37 -13.14
C VAL A 150 11.11 -4.84 -13.13
N ALA A 151 11.34 -4.17 -12.00
CA ALA A 151 11.40 -2.71 -11.94
C ALA A 151 12.54 -2.15 -12.81
N VAL A 152 13.71 -2.79 -12.81
CA VAL A 152 14.83 -2.44 -13.68
C VAL A 152 14.47 -2.60 -15.16
N ILE A 153 13.85 -3.74 -15.52
CA ILE A 153 13.36 -3.97 -16.89
C ILE A 153 12.36 -2.89 -17.30
N VAL A 154 11.34 -2.63 -16.47
CA VAL A 154 10.32 -1.62 -16.72
C VAL A 154 10.93 -0.23 -16.87
N TYR A 155 11.91 0.13 -16.05
CA TYR A 155 12.61 1.42 -16.17
C TYR A 155 13.33 1.56 -17.51
N TYR A 156 14.13 0.57 -17.91
CA TYR A 156 14.89 0.63 -19.16
C TYR A 156 13.99 0.56 -20.40
N VAL A 157 12.96 -0.27 -20.37
CA VAL A 157 11.95 -0.34 -21.45
C VAL A 157 11.20 0.98 -21.55
N SER A 158 10.75 1.55 -20.44
CA SER A 158 10.06 2.85 -20.42
C SER A 158 10.95 3.97 -20.94
N ARG A 159 12.24 3.97 -20.57
CA ARG A 159 13.23 4.91 -21.10
C ARG A 159 13.43 4.75 -22.61
N TRP A 160 13.46 3.51 -23.11
CA TRP A 160 13.58 3.22 -24.54
C TRP A 160 12.39 3.77 -25.34
N PHE A 161 11.19 3.67 -24.78
CA PHE A 161 9.96 4.20 -25.38
C PHE A 161 9.65 5.66 -25.02
N ASN A 162 10.57 6.36 -24.33
CA ASN A 162 10.38 7.75 -23.85
C ASN A 162 9.13 7.97 -22.97
N LEU A 163 8.75 6.98 -22.17
CA LEU A 163 7.63 7.06 -21.23
C LEU A 163 8.05 7.75 -19.92
N GLY A 164 8.18 9.09 -20.00
CA GLY A 164 8.62 9.95 -18.90
C GLY A 164 7.83 9.74 -17.60
N PHE A 165 6.51 9.60 -17.71
CA PHE A 165 5.60 9.35 -16.58
C PHE A 165 5.93 8.09 -15.78
N ILE A 166 6.55 7.06 -16.38
CA ILE A 166 6.98 5.87 -15.63
C ILE A 166 8.36 6.13 -15.02
N THR A 167 9.31 6.62 -15.82
CA THR A 167 10.70 6.80 -15.37
C THR A 167 10.83 7.82 -14.22
N SER A 168 9.98 8.85 -14.20
CA SER A 168 9.95 9.88 -13.15
C SER A 168 9.16 9.47 -11.90
N ASN A 169 8.52 8.29 -11.90
CA ASN A 169 7.70 7.78 -10.79
C ASN A 169 8.01 6.29 -10.56
N ILE A 170 9.29 5.91 -10.70
CA ILE A 170 9.73 4.51 -10.62
C ILE A 170 9.51 3.91 -9.23
N GLU A 171 9.47 4.74 -8.19
CA GLU A 171 9.13 4.34 -6.83
C GLU A 171 7.66 3.90 -6.70
N ILE A 172 6.74 4.58 -7.42
CA ILE A 172 5.33 4.20 -7.47
C ILE A 172 5.17 2.91 -8.27
N MET A 173 5.78 2.85 -9.45
CA MET A 173 5.76 1.64 -10.28
C MET A 173 6.38 0.45 -9.52
N GLY A 174 7.51 0.65 -8.85
CA GLY A 174 8.19 -0.33 -8.02
C GLY A 174 7.33 -0.84 -6.87
N ALA A 175 6.55 0.03 -6.22
CA ALA A 175 5.61 -0.37 -5.18
C ALA A 175 4.51 -1.32 -5.69
N HIS A 176 3.97 -1.05 -6.89
CA HIS A 176 2.97 -1.94 -7.50
C HIS A 176 3.58 -3.22 -8.09
N ILE A 177 4.83 -3.19 -8.52
CA ILE A 177 5.59 -4.39 -8.89
C ILE A 177 5.89 -5.24 -7.65
N LEU A 178 6.20 -4.63 -6.50
CA LEU A 178 6.37 -5.34 -5.24
C LEU A 178 5.09 -6.07 -4.84
N ASP A 179 3.95 -5.39 -4.94
CA ASP A 179 2.63 -5.97 -4.71
C ASP A 179 2.33 -7.14 -5.66
N ALA A 180 2.59 -6.96 -6.96
CA ALA A 180 2.46 -8.05 -7.94
C ALA A 180 3.35 -9.25 -7.59
N SER A 181 4.60 -8.99 -7.19
CA SER A 181 5.58 -10.02 -6.84
C SER A 181 5.16 -10.80 -5.59
N ALA A 182 4.82 -10.08 -4.51
CA ALA A 182 4.38 -10.68 -3.25
C ALA A 182 3.10 -11.50 -3.44
N THR A 183 2.12 -10.97 -4.18
CA THR A 183 0.88 -11.68 -4.51
C THR A 183 1.16 -12.93 -5.35
N SER A 184 1.99 -12.81 -6.39
CA SER A 184 2.28 -13.91 -7.32
C SER A 184 2.93 -15.10 -6.60
N PHE A 185 3.97 -14.83 -5.80
CA PHE A 185 4.65 -15.87 -5.04
C PHE A 185 3.82 -16.37 -3.85
N GLY A 186 3.07 -15.48 -3.19
CA GLY A 186 2.10 -15.82 -2.15
C GLY A 186 1.13 -16.91 -2.62
N LEU A 187 0.50 -16.69 -3.77
CA LEU A 187 -0.45 -17.61 -4.39
C LEU A 187 0.23 -18.89 -4.90
N ALA A 188 1.37 -18.76 -5.57
CA ALA A 188 2.03 -19.88 -6.24
C ALA A 188 2.72 -20.85 -5.26
N MET A 189 3.20 -20.37 -4.11
CA MET A 189 4.13 -21.12 -3.26
C MET A 189 3.74 -21.16 -1.78
N PHE A 190 2.92 -20.23 -1.30
CA PHE A 190 2.71 -20.00 0.13
C PHE A 190 1.25 -20.16 0.57
N GLY A 191 0.39 -20.70 -0.30
CA GLY A 191 -1.01 -21.02 0.02
C GLY A 191 -1.88 -19.79 0.27
N TYR A 192 -1.51 -18.62 -0.27
CA TYR A 192 -2.33 -17.43 -0.14
C TYR A 192 -3.60 -17.56 -0.99
N PHE A 193 -4.57 -16.70 -0.73
CA PHE A 193 -5.80 -16.58 -1.48
C PHE A 193 -5.95 -15.14 -1.98
N GLU A 194 -6.35 -14.98 -3.24
CA GLU A 194 -6.55 -13.66 -3.84
C GLU A 194 -7.87 -13.08 -3.33
N GLN A 195 -7.81 -11.90 -2.73
CA GLN A 195 -8.97 -11.26 -2.14
C GLN A 195 -9.70 -10.34 -3.13
N HIS A 196 -9.06 -9.88 -4.19
CA HIS A 196 -9.63 -8.85 -5.07
C HIS A 196 -10.24 -9.45 -6.33
N MET A 197 -11.36 -8.87 -6.76
CA MET A 197 -12.10 -9.35 -7.92
C MET A 197 -11.32 -9.21 -9.23
N VAL A 198 -10.77 -8.02 -9.51
CA VAL A 198 -10.09 -7.76 -10.80
C VAL A 198 -8.83 -8.63 -10.95
N PRO A 199 -7.88 -8.64 -9.99
CA PRO A 199 -6.82 -9.65 -9.93
C PRO A 199 -7.32 -11.09 -10.10
N GLY A 200 -8.33 -11.50 -9.32
CA GLY A 200 -8.87 -12.86 -9.36
C GLY A 200 -9.37 -13.28 -10.74
N LEU A 201 -10.08 -12.39 -11.45
CA LEU A 201 -10.55 -12.65 -12.81
C LEU A 201 -9.40 -12.86 -13.81
N PHE A 202 -8.35 -12.03 -13.73
CA PHE A 202 -7.17 -12.19 -14.60
C PHE A 202 -6.44 -13.49 -14.30
N ILE A 203 -6.25 -13.83 -13.02
CA ILE A 203 -5.59 -15.07 -12.62
C ILE A 203 -6.37 -16.28 -13.11
N GLN A 204 -7.70 -16.26 -12.99
CA GLN A 204 -8.56 -17.33 -13.49
C GLN A 204 -8.49 -17.46 -15.02
N PHE A 205 -8.52 -16.34 -15.75
CA PHE A 205 -8.49 -16.34 -17.22
C PHE A 205 -7.14 -16.82 -17.78
N PHE A 206 -6.02 -16.36 -17.21
CA PHE A 206 -4.68 -16.73 -17.68
C PHE A 206 -4.11 -18.00 -17.02
N GLY A 207 -4.75 -18.51 -15.97
CA GLY A 207 -4.34 -19.73 -15.26
C GLY A 207 -3.04 -19.59 -14.45
N THR A 208 -2.58 -18.36 -14.18
CA THR A 208 -1.32 -18.11 -13.46
C THR A 208 -1.37 -16.83 -12.63
N PRO A 209 -0.87 -16.84 -11.37
CA PRO A 209 -0.84 -15.64 -10.54
C PRO A 209 0.17 -14.60 -11.06
N PHE A 210 1.15 -15.00 -11.88
CA PHE A 210 2.16 -14.09 -12.44
C PHE A 210 1.60 -13.10 -13.49
N VAL A 211 0.33 -13.25 -13.92
CA VAL A 211 -0.38 -12.23 -14.70
C VAL A 211 -0.50 -10.89 -13.95
N MET A 212 -0.33 -10.91 -12.63
CA MET A 212 -0.35 -9.69 -11.80
C MET A 212 0.69 -8.65 -12.22
N PHE A 213 1.85 -9.08 -12.72
CA PHE A 213 2.89 -8.15 -13.21
C PHE A 213 2.41 -7.29 -14.37
N PRO A 214 2.03 -7.85 -15.54
CA PRO A 214 1.55 -7.03 -16.66
C PRO A 214 0.28 -6.26 -16.30
N LEU A 215 -0.62 -6.83 -15.50
CA LEU A 215 -1.83 -6.14 -15.04
C LEU A 215 -1.50 -4.86 -14.26
N LYS A 216 -0.66 -4.97 -13.21
CA LYS A 216 -0.27 -3.83 -12.36
C LYS A 216 0.50 -2.79 -13.16
N ILE A 217 1.46 -3.21 -13.98
CA ILE A 217 2.26 -2.30 -14.81
C ILE A 217 1.35 -1.50 -15.75
N ALA A 218 0.41 -2.16 -16.44
CA ALA A 218 -0.49 -1.51 -17.38
C ALA A 218 -1.42 -0.51 -16.68
N VAL A 219 -2.07 -0.93 -15.58
CA VAL A 219 -3.01 -0.07 -14.83
C VAL A 219 -2.27 1.15 -14.28
N VAL A 220 -1.12 0.95 -13.64
CA VAL A 220 -0.35 2.05 -13.04
C VAL A 220 0.22 2.97 -14.10
N ALA A 221 0.66 2.45 -15.25
CA ALA A 221 1.11 3.27 -16.37
C ALA A 221 0.00 4.21 -16.87
N VAL A 222 -1.21 3.70 -17.06
CA VAL A 222 -2.38 4.51 -17.46
C VAL A 222 -2.66 5.59 -16.42
N VAL A 223 -2.71 5.23 -15.14
CA VAL A 223 -2.99 6.19 -14.06
C VAL A 223 -1.88 7.26 -13.99
N LEU A 224 -0.61 6.88 -14.05
CA LEU A 224 0.50 7.84 -14.03
C LEU A 224 0.50 8.78 -15.23
N SER A 225 0.14 8.29 -16.43
CA SER A 225 -0.01 9.16 -17.60
C SER A 225 -1.12 10.19 -17.39
N ALA A 226 -2.26 9.81 -16.79
CA ALA A 226 -3.35 10.74 -16.51
C ALA A 226 -2.98 11.77 -15.42
N VAL A 227 -2.07 11.41 -14.50
CA VAL A 227 -1.57 12.32 -13.46
C VAL A 227 -0.66 13.41 -14.03
N GLU A 228 -0.03 13.21 -15.20
CA GLU A 228 0.80 14.26 -15.81
C GLU A 228 0.02 15.52 -16.15
N ASP A 229 -1.25 15.36 -16.55
CA ASP A 229 -2.16 16.46 -16.93
C ASP A 229 -2.59 17.34 -15.74
N VAL A 230 -2.33 16.91 -14.51
CA VAL A 230 -2.64 17.71 -13.31
C VAL A 230 -1.71 18.93 -13.26
N LYS A 231 -2.27 20.15 -13.32
CA LYS A 231 -1.48 21.39 -13.35
C LYS A 231 -0.94 21.80 -11.98
N GLU A 232 -1.72 21.57 -10.92
CA GLU A 232 -1.32 21.95 -9.58
C GLU A 232 -0.34 20.92 -9.00
N GLU A 233 0.92 21.32 -8.81
CA GLU A 233 1.98 20.42 -8.35
C GLU A 233 1.68 19.78 -6.99
N GLY A 234 1.14 20.55 -6.04
CA GLY A 234 0.78 20.02 -4.72
C GLY A 234 -0.28 18.93 -4.80
N TYR A 235 -1.29 19.11 -5.68
CA TYR A 235 -2.30 18.08 -5.91
C TYR A 235 -1.74 16.87 -6.66
N LYS A 236 -0.85 17.09 -7.65
CA LYS A 236 -0.15 16.04 -8.37
C LYS A 236 0.65 15.15 -7.42
N ASN A 237 1.46 15.75 -6.54
CA ASN A 237 2.26 15.03 -5.55
C ASN A 237 1.39 14.28 -4.54
N PHE A 238 0.26 14.87 -4.14
CA PHE A 238 -0.69 14.20 -3.26
C PHE A 238 -1.34 12.97 -3.93
N ILE A 239 -1.78 13.07 -5.19
CA ILE A 239 -2.32 11.92 -5.93
C ILE A 239 -1.25 10.83 -6.08
N LYS A 240 -0.02 11.21 -6.44
CA LYS A 240 1.13 10.29 -6.49
C LYS A 240 1.35 9.55 -5.17
N LEU A 241 1.25 10.26 -4.03
CA LEU A 241 1.34 9.64 -2.71
C LEU A 241 0.23 8.62 -2.48
N VAL A 242 -1.01 8.93 -2.86
CA VAL A 242 -2.14 7.98 -2.75
C VAL A 242 -1.88 6.73 -3.61
N ILE A 243 -1.40 6.90 -4.84
CA ILE A 243 -1.07 5.76 -5.73
C ILE A 243 0.08 4.93 -5.16
N LEU A 244 1.09 5.58 -4.56
CA LEU A 244 2.18 4.90 -3.86
C LEU A 244 1.63 4.06 -2.71
N ILE A 245 0.78 4.63 -1.85
CA ILE A 245 0.16 3.93 -0.71
C ILE A 245 -0.59 2.68 -1.19
N LEU A 246 -1.37 2.79 -2.27
CA LEU A 246 -2.17 1.68 -2.82
C LEU A 246 -1.34 0.48 -3.29
N GLY A 247 -0.11 0.70 -3.75
CA GLY A 247 0.80 -0.38 -4.14
C GLY A 247 1.68 -0.85 -2.98
N ALA A 248 2.28 0.09 -2.27
CA ALA A 248 3.30 -0.21 -1.26
C ALA A 248 2.70 -0.84 0.00
N ALA A 249 1.50 -0.44 0.42
CA ALA A 249 0.87 -0.99 1.62
C ALA A 249 0.60 -2.51 1.52
N PRO A 250 -0.12 -3.02 0.49
CA PRO A 250 -0.33 -4.46 0.35
C PRO A 250 0.96 -5.22 0.03
N GLY A 251 1.80 -4.71 -0.89
CA GLY A 251 3.05 -5.39 -1.26
C GLY A 251 4.04 -5.52 -0.10
N MET A 252 4.19 -4.49 0.73
CA MET A 252 5.05 -4.54 1.91
C MET A 252 4.46 -5.45 2.99
N ARG A 253 3.14 -5.41 3.21
CA ARG A 253 2.48 -6.32 4.15
C ARG A 253 2.74 -7.77 3.76
N ASP A 254 2.49 -8.14 2.51
CA ASP A 254 2.61 -9.53 2.07
C ASP A 254 4.07 -10.00 2.07
N LEU A 255 5.03 -9.14 1.70
CA LEU A 255 6.46 -9.42 1.85
C LEU A 255 6.82 -9.74 3.31
N LEU A 256 6.43 -8.87 4.25
CA LEU A 256 6.71 -9.05 5.66
C LEU A 256 6.00 -10.27 6.25
N ARG A 257 4.73 -10.49 5.86
CA ARG A 257 3.94 -11.64 6.26
C ARG A 257 4.61 -12.95 5.82
N ILE A 258 5.01 -13.06 4.56
CA ILE A 258 5.73 -14.23 4.05
C ILE A 258 7.04 -14.42 4.82
N PHE A 259 7.79 -13.34 5.06
CA PHE A 259 9.07 -13.43 5.75
C PHE A 259 8.97 -13.91 7.20
N PHE A 260 7.98 -13.44 7.96
CA PHE A 260 7.85 -13.73 9.40
C PHE A 260 6.91 -14.89 9.75
N MET A 261 6.17 -15.46 8.78
CA MET A 261 5.17 -16.50 9.04
C MET A 261 5.31 -17.79 8.24
N THR A 262 5.81 -17.71 7.01
CA THR A 262 5.89 -18.88 6.11
C THR A 262 7.30 -19.45 6.11
#